data_AF-A0A7S3X5X1-F1
#
_entry.id   AF-A0A7S3X5X1-F1
#
_cell.length_a   1.000
_cell.length_b   1.000
_cell.length_c   1.000
_cell.angle_alpha   90.00
_cell.angle_beta   90.00
_cell.angle_gamma   90.00
#
_symmetry.space_group_name_H-M   'P 1'
#
loop_
_entity.id
_entity.type
_entity.pdbx_description
1 polymer ?
#
loop_
_entity_poly.entity_id
_entity_poly.type
_entity_poly.pdbx_seq_one_letter_code
_entity_poly.pdbx_strand_id
1 'polypeptide(L)'
;PTHDPTIVSHKKVSHVKLESIRNAKNQEVPLYALPRPPVANFKPEKNQQSKSFSQSVFAHHGANDIQEQFEPTFVKLDKQVLRFQGYFKESVVESRLENYRMRKVTIFYFLEDKSIMITEPKQTNSGTPQGAFLKRQMVLKPDGSQQPFMPQDFRVGLDIGIYGRSIRIYDADQYTREFFKNIGQEQPEATQAPIDNFQTSQIPIPPKKDNEMKEYLEKELGGGKVASQKQFLDNDRKVLRFYSKSEGLQFIVHYYLADDTIEIRENHYSNDGRDSFPLYLRRQKLPEK
;
A
#
# COMPACT_ATOMS: atom_id res chain seq x y z
N PRO A 1 9.40 -62.61 -42.03
CA PRO A 1 8.23 -62.39 -41.16
C PRO A 1 7.37 -61.25 -41.70
N THR A 2 6.27 -61.61 -42.37
CA THR A 2 5.24 -60.71 -42.89
C THR A 2 4.58 -59.96 -41.72
N HIS A 3 4.67 -58.63 -41.74
CA HIS A 3 3.98 -57.78 -40.77
C HIS A 3 2.49 -57.75 -41.12
N ASP A 4 1.65 -58.41 -40.33
CA ASP A 4 0.20 -58.39 -40.48
C ASP A 4 -0.35 -57.01 -40.04
N PRO A 5 -0.88 -56.20 -40.98
CA PRO A 5 -1.38 -54.87 -40.67
C PRO A 5 -2.66 -54.87 -39.81
N THR A 6 -3.27 -56.03 -39.54
CA THR A 6 -4.43 -56.16 -38.64
C THR A 6 -4.04 -56.35 -37.18
N ILE A 7 -2.77 -56.71 -36.91
CA ILE A 7 -2.26 -56.90 -35.55
C ILE A 7 -1.58 -55.61 -35.09
N VAL A 8 -2.39 -54.61 -34.72
CA VAL A 8 -1.89 -53.42 -34.03
C VAL A 8 -1.74 -53.77 -32.55
N SER A 9 -0.51 -54.05 -32.10
CA SER A 9 -0.23 -54.17 -30.66
C SER A 9 -0.28 -52.77 -30.04
N HIS A 10 -1.47 -52.27 -29.74
CA HIS A 10 -1.61 -51.22 -28.76
C HIS A 10 -1.07 -51.81 -27.45
N LYS A 11 0.13 -51.39 -27.02
CA LYS A 11 0.50 -51.48 -25.61
C LYS A 11 -0.62 -50.75 -24.88
N LYS A 12 -1.60 -51.49 -24.34
CA LYS A 12 -2.53 -50.96 -23.36
C LYS A 12 -1.65 -50.40 -22.27
N VAL A 13 -1.49 -49.08 -22.24
CA VAL A 13 -1.04 -48.39 -21.04
C VAL A 13 -2.11 -48.77 -20.04
N SER A 14 -1.76 -49.71 -19.18
CA SER A 14 -2.65 -50.24 -18.16
C SER A 14 -3.22 -49.05 -17.41
N HIS A 15 -4.54 -49.07 -17.18
CA HIS A 15 -5.22 -48.20 -16.22
C HIS A 15 -4.74 -48.58 -14.80
N VAL A 16 -3.45 -48.45 -14.52
CA VAL A 16 -2.96 -48.43 -13.16
C VAL A 16 -3.54 -47.16 -12.58
N LYS A 17 -4.38 -47.29 -11.55
CA LYS A 17 -4.87 -46.17 -10.74
C LYS A 17 -3.62 -45.43 -10.25
N LEU A 18 -3.27 -44.32 -10.90
CA LEU A 18 -2.13 -43.50 -10.51
C LEU A 18 -2.54 -42.75 -9.26
N GLU A 19 -2.19 -43.29 -8.09
CA GLU A 19 -2.44 -42.66 -6.79
C GLU A 19 -1.68 -41.33 -6.63
N SER A 20 -0.57 -41.18 -7.36
CA SER A 20 0.28 -39.99 -7.37
C SER A 20 0.56 -39.51 -8.79
N ILE A 21 0.61 -38.17 -8.97
CA ILE A 21 1.01 -37.60 -10.26
C ILE A 21 2.49 -37.87 -10.49
N ARG A 22 2.81 -38.60 -11.56
CA ARG A 22 4.19 -38.88 -11.94
C ARG A 22 4.56 -38.14 -13.23
N ASN A 23 5.77 -37.59 -13.28
CA ASN A 23 6.29 -36.94 -14.49
C ASN A 23 6.69 -37.97 -15.56
N ALA A 24 7.11 -37.51 -16.75
CA ALA A 24 7.58 -38.37 -17.84
C ALA A 24 8.80 -39.27 -17.48
N LYS A 25 9.47 -38.97 -16.35
CA LYS A 25 10.58 -39.76 -15.78
C LYS A 25 10.13 -40.66 -14.62
N ASN A 26 8.82 -40.86 -14.46
CA ASN A 26 8.19 -41.68 -13.42
C ASN A 26 8.49 -41.23 -11.97
N GLN A 27 8.80 -39.95 -11.78
CA GLN A 27 8.99 -39.35 -10.45
C GLN A 27 7.71 -38.68 -9.99
N GLU A 28 7.38 -38.82 -8.71
CA GLU A 28 6.21 -38.18 -8.11
C GLU A 28 6.36 -36.65 -8.10
N VAL A 29 5.32 -35.96 -8.56
CA VAL A 29 5.23 -34.51 -8.58
C VAL A 29 4.57 -34.09 -7.27
N PRO A 30 5.27 -33.34 -6.39
CA PRO A 30 4.67 -32.88 -5.15
C PRO A 30 3.47 -31.98 -5.50
N LEU A 31 2.29 -32.41 -5.09
CA LEU A 31 1.06 -31.65 -5.24
C LEU A 31 0.98 -30.64 -4.11
N TYR A 32 1.12 -29.36 -4.44
CA TYR A 32 0.87 -28.30 -3.49
C TYR A 32 -0.63 -28.22 -3.19
N ALA A 33 -0.98 -28.13 -1.91
CA ALA A 33 -2.35 -27.87 -1.48
C ALA A 33 -2.71 -26.42 -1.84
N LEU A 34 -3.47 -26.25 -2.93
CA LEU A 34 -3.91 -24.95 -3.40
C LEU A 34 -4.90 -24.33 -2.40
N PRO A 35 -4.73 -23.05 -2.01
CA PRO A 35 -5.65 -22.40 -1.09
C PRO A 35 -7.01 -22.10 -1.75
N ARG A 36 -7.03 -21.93 -3.07
CA ARG A 36 -8.23 -21.61 -3.85
C ARG A 36 -8.29 -22.54 -5.07
N PRO A 37 -8.92 -23.73 -4.96
CA PRO A 37 -9.05 -24.63 -6.09
C PRO A 37 -9.88 -23.96 -7.20
N PRO A 38 -9.62 -24.27 -8.47
CA PRO A 38 -10.45 -23.78 -9.56
C PRO A 38 -11.89 -24.23 -9.35
N VAL A 39 -12.84 -23.31 -9.52
CA VAL A 39 -14.27 -23.64 -9.43
C VAL A 39 -14.60 -24.62 -10.55
N ALA A 40 -14.98 -25.83 -10.18
CA ALA A 40 -15.34 -26.84 -11.14
C ALA A 40 -16.69 -26.48 -11.78
N ASN A 41 -16.63 -25.96 -13.01
CA ASN A 41 -17.83 -25.64 -13.81
C ASN A 41 -18.37 -26.92 -14.47
N PHE A 42 -18.78 -27.89 -13.65
CA PHE A 42 -19.48 -29.05 -14.18
C PHE A 42 -20.89 -28.61 -14.62
N LYS A 43 -21.24 -28.90 -15.88
CA LYS A 43 -22.64 -28.83 -16.29
C LYS A 43 -23.40 -29.89 -15.48
N PRO A 44 -24.61 -29.58 -14.98
CA PRO A 44 -25.43 -30.60 -14.32
C PRO A 44 -25.64 -31.79 -15.26
N GLU A 45 -25.75 -32.99 -14.69
CA GLU A 45 -26.07 -34.18 -15.48
C GLU A 45 -27.34 -33.95 -16.29
N LYS A 46 -27.33 -34.39 -17.55
CA LYS A 46 -28.53 -34.33 -18.38
C LYS A 46 -29.60 -35.26 -17.81
N ASN A 47 -30.82 -34.75 -17.65
CA ASN A 47 -32.00 -35.56 -17.38
C ASN A 47 -32.10 -36.71 -18.40
N GLN A 48 -32.62 -37.86 -17.97
CA GLN A 48 -32.70 -39.06 -18.81
C GLN A 48 -33.41 -38.81 -20.16
N GLN A 49 -34.43 -37.95 -20.17
CA GLN A 49 -35.18 -37.55 -21.36
C GLN A 49 -34.37 -36.69 -22.35
N SER A 50 -33.29 -36.06 -21.89
CA SER A 50 -32.41 -35.19 -22.69
C SER A 50 -31.11 -35.89 -23.12
N LYS A 51 -30.94 -37.18 -22.78
CA LYS A 51 -29.82 -38.00 -23.24
C LYS A 51 -30.08 -38.42 -24.69
N SER A 52 -29.08 -38.32 -25.55
CA SER A 52 -29.18 -38.82 -26.93
C SER A 52 -29.20 -40.36 -26.94
N PHE A 53 -29.68 -40.95 -28.04
CA PHE A 53 -29.63 -42.40 -28.27
C PHE A 53 -28.23 -42.99 -28.07
N SER A 54 -27.19 -42.28 -28.51
CA SER A 54 -25.79 -42.67 -28.26
C SER A 54 -25.41 -42.64 -26.78
N GLN A 55 -25.88 -41.66 -26.00
CA GLN A 55 -25.61 -41.54 -24.56
C GLN A 55 -26.37 -42.58 -23.71
N SER A 56 -27.48 -43.12 -24.21
CA SER A 56 -28.22 -44.19 -23.54
C SER A 56 -27.73 -45.58 -23.90
N VAL A 57 -27.23 -45.78 -25.13
CA VAL A 57 -26.82 -47.09 -25.65
C VAL A 57 -25.36 -47.40 -25.34
N PHE A 58 -24.48 -46.40 -25.40
CA PHE A 58 -23.07 -46.57 -25.05
C PHE A 58 -22.83 -46.04 -23.65
N ALA A 59 -22.60 -46.94 -22.69
CA ALA A 59 -22.14 -46.55 -21.37
C ALA A 59 -20.80 -45.81 -21.51
N HIS A 60 -20.68 -44.65 -20.88
CA HIS A 60 -19.38 -43.99 -20.77
C HIS A 60 -18.41 -44.98 -20.09
N HIS A 61 -17.27 -45.25 -20.73
CA HIS A 61 -16.26 -46.18 -20.20
C HIS A 61 -15.63 -45.73 -18.86
N GLY A 62 -16.01 -44.55 -18.34
CA GLY A 62 -15.72 -44.13 -16.97
C GLY A 62 -16.84 -44.57 -16.03
N ALA A 63 -16.81 -45.81 -15.58
CA ALA A 63 -17.71 -46.32 -14.53
C ALA A 63 -17.35 -45.82 -13.11
N ASN A 64 -16.29 -45.01 -12.99
CA ASN A 64 -15.87 -44.40 -11.73
C ASN A 64 -16.38 -42.96 -11.67
N ASP A 65 -16.71 -42.48 -10.48
CA ASP A 65 -17.01 -41.06 -10.23
C ASP A 65 -15.98 -40.19 -10.95
N ILE A 66 -16.45 -39.30 -11.81
CA ILE A 66 -15.60 -38.41 -12.64
C ILE A 66 -14.69 -37.56 -11.73
N GLN A 67 -15.08 -37.38 -10.46
CA GLN A 67 -14.31 -36.72 -9.42
C GLN A 67 -13.02 -37.47 -9.01
N GLU A 68 -12.92 -38.78 -9.23
CA GLU A 68 -11.71 -39.58 -8.95
C GLU A 68 -10.77 -39.70 -10.17
N GLN A 69 -11.09 -39.07 -11.31
CA GLN A 69 -10.22 -39.15 -12.49
C GLN A 69 -8.92 -38.37 -12.27
N PHE A 70 -7.82 -38.99 -12.69
CA PHE A 70 -6.48 -38.41 -12.66
C PHE A 70 -6.43 -37.10 -13.46
N GLU A 71 -6.21 -35.98 -12.77
CA GLU A 71 -5.97 -34.68 -13.39
C GLU A 71 -4.46 -34.40 -13.49
N PRO A 72 -3.93 -34.11 -14.69
CA PRO A 72 -2.51 -33.79 -14.84
C PRO A 72 -2.18 -32.43 -14.18
N THR A 73 -0.92 -32.26 -13.78
CA THR A 73 -0.45 -31.07 -13.05
C THR A 73 -0.81 -29.75 -13.73
N PHE A 74 -0.71 -29.68 -15.07
CA PHE A 74 -1.00 -28.46 -15.83
C PHE A 74 -2.48 -28.08 -15.78
N VAL A 75 -3.41 -29.02 -15.56
CA VAL A 75 -4.84 -28.73 -15.39
C VAL A 75 -5.10 -28.27 -13.96
N LYS A 76 -4.56 -28.98 -12.98
CA LYS A 76 -4.79 -28.68 -11.56
C LYS A 76 -4.17 -27.34 -11.13
N LEU A 77 -3.00 -27.01 -11.66
CA LEU A 77 -2.27 -25.78 -11.38
C LEU A 77 -2.53 -24.68 -12.41
N ASP A 78 -3.47 -24.89 -13.35
CA ASP A 78 -3.83 -23.88 -14.35
C ASP A 78 -4.22 -22.56 -13.67
N LYS A 79 -3.68 -21.45 -14.19
CA LYS A 79 -3.87 -20.07 -13.68
C LYS A 79 -3.43 -19.83 -12.24
N GLN A 80 -2.79 -20.80 -11.59
CA GLN A 80 -2.24 -20.62 -10.24
C GLN A 80 -0.86 -19.96 -10.36
N VAL A 81 -0.80 -18.69 -9.98
CA VAL A 81 0.42 -17.87 -10.12
C VAL A 81 0.81 -17.29 -8.76
N LEU A 82 2.07 -17.48 -8.38
CA LEU A 82 2.62 -16.83 -7.20
C LEU A 82 3.18 -15.46 -7.60
N ARG A 83 2.68 -14.41 -6.96
CA ARG A 83 3.11 -13.04 -7.15
C ARG A 83 3.91 -12.54 -5.94
N PHE A 84 5.09 -12.00 -6.21
CA PHE A 84 5.97 -11.36 -5.24
C PHE A 84 6.34 -9.95 -5.69
N GLN A 85 6.57 -9.07 -4.74
CA GLN A 85 7.15 -7.75 -4.98
C GLN A 85 8.60 -7.76 -4.54
N GLY A 86 9.46 -7.30 -5.44
CA GLY A 86 10.89 -7.17 -5.20
C GLY A 86 11.43 -5.82 -5.64
N TYR A 87 12.67 -5.57 -5.28
CA TYR A 87 13.44 -4.45 -5.82
C TYR A 87 14.89 -4.87 -6.00
N PHE A 88 15.59 -4.20 -6.92
CA PHE A 88 17.04 -4.34 -7.03
C PHE A 88 17.68 -2.96 -7.19
N LYS A 89 18.95 -2.87 -6.77
CA LYS A 89 19.76 -1.68 -6.90
C LYS A 89 20.49 -1.70 -8.24
N GLU A 90 20.32 -0.65 -9.03
CA GLU A 90 21.05 -0.45 -10.28
C GLU A 90 22.05 0.70 -10.09
N SER A 91 23.34 0.46 -10.32
CA SER A 91 24.36 1.51 -10.30
C SER A 91 24.20 2.39 -11.53
N VAL A 92 24.21 3.71 -11.32
CA VAL A 92 24.14 4.71 -12.39
C VAL A 92 25.47 5.46 -12.40
N VAL A 93 26.08 5.57 -13.56
CA VAL A 93 27.32 6.34 -13.76
C VAL A 93 26.95 7.65 -14.46
N GLU A 94 27.72 8.71 -14.21
CA GLU A 94 27.62 9.99 -14.92
C GLU A 94 26.31 10.77 -14.75
N SER A 95 25.60 10.59 -13.62
CA SER A 95 24.43 11.41 -13.26
C SER A 95 24.74 12.35 -12.10
N ARG A 96 24.35 13.62 -12.21
CA ARG A 96 24.44 14.59 -11.11
C ARG A 96 23.38 14.31 -10.02
N LEU A 97 22.29 13.63 -10.37
CA LEU A 97 21.12 13.45 -9.50
C LEU A 97 21.28 12.26 -8.56
N GLU A 98 21.93 11.18 -9.00
CA GLU A 98 22.01 9.94 -8.24
C GLU A 98 23.17 9.04 -8.70
N ASN A 99 23.76 8.31 -7.74
CA ASN A 99 24.80 7.30 -8.00
C ASN A 99 24.21 5.89 -8.18
N TYR A 100 22.97 5.69 -7.73
CA TYR A 100 22.24 4.44 -7.85
C TYR A 100 20.74 4.72 -7.87
N ARG A 101 19.99 3.84 -8.51
CA ARG A 101 18.52 3.87 -8.54
C ARG A 101 17.94 2.55 -8.05
N MET A 102 16.76 2.62 -7.44
CA MET A 102 16.05 1.46 -6.92
C MET A 102 14.89 1.09 -7.84
N ARG A 103 15.03 -0.01 -8.58
CA ARG A 103 13.99 -0.48 -9.50
C ARG A 103 13.11 -1.52 -8.82
N LYS A 104 11.83 -1.17 -8.64
CA LYS A 104 10.81 -2.08 -8.12
C LYS A 104 10.38 -3.03 -9.24
N VAL A 105 10.19 -4.30 -8.92
CA VAL A 105 9.76 -5.33 -9.88
C VAL A 105 8.72 -6.23 -9.25
N THR A 106 7.82 -6.73 -10.06
CA THR A 106 6.86 -7.77 -9.70
C THR A 106 7.32 -9.07 -10.33
N ILE A 107 7.51 -10.09 -9.50
CA ILE A 107 7.90 -11.44 -9.92
C ILE A 107 6.65 -12.30 -9.94
N PHE A 108 6.41 -12.96 -11.06
CA PHE A 108 5.36 -13.96 -11.24
C PHE A 108 6.01 -15.32 -11.42
N TYR A 109 5.61 -16.28 -10.59
CA TYR A 109 6.01 -17.68 -10.69
C TYR A 109 4.77 -18.51 -11.05
N PHE A 110 4.80 -19.15 -12.21
CA PHE A 110 3.70 -19.97 -12.71
C PHE A 110 3.86 -21.40 -12.19
N LEU A 111 2.88 -21.88 -11.42
CA LEU A 111 2.94 -23.21 -10.80
C LEU A 111 2.81 -24.34 -11.82
N GLU A 112 2.13 -24.08 -12.95
CA GLU A 112 1.89 -25.06 -14.02
C GLU A 112 3.17 -25.60 -14.67
N ASP A 113 4.13 -24.72 -14.97
CA ASP A 113 5.32 -25.04 -15.77
C ASP A 113 6.63 -24.58 -15.11
N LYS A 114 6.57 -24.04 -13.89
CA LYS A 114 7.72 -23.52 -13.12
C LYS A 114 8.42 -22.36 -13.82
N SER A 115 7.72 -21.65 -14.72
CA SER A 115 8.26 -20.48 -15.39
C SER A 115 8.18 -19.23 -14.51
N ILE A 116 9.10 -18.30 -14.77
CA ILE A 116 9.18 -17.01 -14.09
C ILE A 116 9.01 -15.91 -15.13
N MET A 117 8.20 -14.92 -14.80
CA MET A 117 8.08 -13.66 -15.51
C MET A 117 8.34 -12.52 -14.53
N ILE A 118 9.10 -11.51 -14.96
CA ILE A 118 9.39 -10.34 -14.13
C ILE A 118 8.92 -9.11 -14.89
N THR A 119 8.12 -8.27 -14.25
CA THR A 119 7.64 -7.02 -14.83
C THR A 119 7.93 -5.86 -13.91
N GLU A 120 8.39 -4.77 -14.47
CA GLU A 120 8.51 -3.50 -13.77
C GLU A 120 7.21 -2.70 -13.90
N PRO A 121 6.63 -2.22 -12.78
CA PRO A 121 5.46 -1.36 -12.81
C PRO A 121 5.79 -0.04 -13.51
N LYS A 122 4.88 0.40 -14.38
CA LYS A 122 5.04 1.65 -15.12
C LYS A 122 4.91 2.84 -14.17
N GLN A 123 5.84 3.77 -14.21
CA GLN A 123 5.87 5.01 -13.45
C GLN A 123 5.98 6.20 -14.41
N THR A 124 5.06 7.15 -14.28
CA THR A 124 5.06 8.39 -15.08
C THR A 124 6.34 9.19 -14.82
N ASN A 125 6.93 9.76 -15.88
CA ASN A 125 8.15 10.58 -15.82
C ASN A 125 9.41 9.87 -15.31
N SER A 126 9.47 8.54 -15.34
CA SER A 126 10.65 7.79 -14.88
C SER A 126 11.84 7.80 -15.85
N GLY A 127 11.63 8.16 -17.13
CA GLY A 127 12.70 8.26 -18.13
C GLY A 127 13.36 6.94 -18.56
N THR A 128 12.94 5.79 -18.02
CA THR A 128 13.48 4.45 -18.37
C THR A 128 12.43 3.59 -19.09
N PRO A 129 12.86 2.66 -19.96
CA PRO A 129 11.95 1.69 -20.54
C PRO A 129 11.44 0.74 -19.44
N GLN A 130 10.12 0.70 -19.26
CA GLN A 130 9.43 -0.06 -18.23
C GLN A 130 8.46 -1.08 -18.85
N GLY A 131 8.07 -2.09 -18.05
CA GLY A 131 7.17 -3.16 -18.48
C GLY A 131 7.81 -4.52 -18.30
N ALA A 132 7.80 -5.37 -19.33
CA ALA A 132 8.37 -6.71 -19.24
C ALA A 132 9.89 -6.64 -19.07
N PHE A 133 10.37 -6.99 -17.86
CA PHE A 133 11.79 -7.04 -17.53
C PHE A 133 12.39 -8.41 -17.88
N LEU A 134 11.66 -9.47 -17.57
CA LEU A 134 11.95 -10.84 -17.99
C LEU A 134 10.70 -11.47 -18.57
N LYS A 135 10.75 -11.88 -19.84
CA LYS A 135 9.66 -12.64 -20.46
C LYS A 135 9.49 -13.99 -19.77
N ARG A 136 8.27 -14.50 -19.77
CA ARG A 136 7.91 -15.80 -19.16
C ARG A 136 8.79 -16.91 -19.73
N GLN A 137 9.65 -17.49 -18.89
CA GLN A 137 10.48 -18.63 -19.24
C GLN A 137 10.92 -19.38 -17.97
N MET A 138 11.32 -20.64 -18.12
CA MET A 138 11.93 -21.38 -17.02
C MET A 138 13.35 -20.86 -16.78
N VAL A 139 13.63 -20.42 -15.56
CA VAL A 139 14.95 -19.92 -15.15
C VAL A 139 15.64 -20.96 -14.28
N LEU A 140 16.92 -21.18 -14.55
CA LEU A 140 17.76 -22.11 -13.80
C LEU A 140 18.48 -21.40 -12.65
N LYS A 141 18.74 -22.14 -11.57
CA LYS A 141 19.47 -21.64 -10.41
C LYS A 141 20.91 -21.26 -10.78
N PRO A 142 21.47 -20.19 -10.17
CA PRO A 142 22.84 -19.75 -10.43
C PRO A 142 23.91 -20.71 -9.88
N ASP A 143 23.54 -21.67 -9.03
CA ASP A 143 24.42 -22.63 -8.34
C ASP A 143 25.00 -23.73 -9.26
N GLY A 144 24.81 -23.64 -10.58
CA GLY A 144 25.32 -24.64 -11.53
C GLY A 144 24.63 -26.00 -11.49
N SER A 145 23.67 -26.21 -10.57
CA SER A 145 22.90 -27.46 -10.41
C SER A 145 21.98 -27.78 -11.60
N GLN A 146 21.82 -26.85 -12.56
CA GLN A 146 20.89 -26.96 -13.70
C GLN A 146 19.44 -27.23 -13.29
N GLN A 147 19.08 -26.95 -12.04
CA GLN A 147 17.72 -27.10 -11.54
C GLN A 147 16.94 -25.79 -11.71
N PRO A 148 15.63 -25.86 -12.05
CA PRO A 148 14.78 -24.69 -12.05
C PRO A 148 14.52 -24.19 -10.63
N PHE A 149 14.13 -22.91 -10.52
CA PHE A 149 13.62 -22.38 -9.27
C PHE A 149 12.34 -23.11 -8.82
N MET A 150 12.29 -23.40 -7.53
CA MET A 150 11.14 -23.98 -6.85
C MET A 150 10.45 -22.91 -6.01
N PRO A 151 9.16 -23.07 -5.66
CA PRO A 151 8.45 -22.11 -4.82
C PRO A 151 9.17 -21.82 -3.50
N GLN A 152 9.81 -22.83 -2.89
CA GLN A 152 10.50 -22.70 -1.60
C GLN A 152 11.73 -21.78 -1.67
N ASP A 153 12.27 -21.50 -2.87
CA ASP A 153 13.39 -20.58 -3.04
C ASP A 153 12.96 -19.11 -2.90
N PHE A 154 11.65 -18.82 -2.95
CA PHE A 154 11.11 -17.47 -2.83
C PHE A 154 10.64 -17.21 -1.40
N ARG A 155 11.33 -16.30 -0.70
CA ARG A 155 10.95 -15.88 0.65
C ARG A 155 11.05 -14.37 0.81
N VAL A 156 10.05 -13.78 1.47
CA VAL A 156 10.07 -12.36 1.84
C VAL A 156 11.28 -12.10 2.75
N GLY A 157 12.07 -11.08 2.41
CA GLY A 157 13.30 -10.72 3.12
C GLY A 157 14.57 -11.42 2.62
N LEU A 158 14.48 -12.29 1.62
CA LEU A 158 15.67 -12.89 0.98
C LEU A 158 15.96 -12.27 -0.39
N ASP A 159 17.22 -12.42 -0.78
CA ASP A 159 17.76 -11.99 -2.07
C ASP A 159 17.76 -13.16 -3.04
N ILE A 160 17.19 -12.97 -4.23
CA ILE A 160 17.19 -13.96 -5.31
C ILE A 160 18.06 -13.49 -6.47
N GLY A 161 19.01 -14.33 -6.86
CA GLY A 161 19.89 -14.09 -8.00
C GLY A 161 19.28 -14.60 -9.30
N ILE A 162 18.81 -13.70 -10.17
CA ILE A 162 18.25 -14.03 -11.49
C ILE A 162 19.06 -13.29 -12.57
N TYR A 163 19.67 -14.04 -13.50
CA TYR A 163 20.49 -13.50 -14.60
C TYR A 163 21.52 -12.43 -14.16
N GLY A 164 22.22 -12.68 -13.05
CA GLY A 164 23.25 -11.78 -12.51
C GLY A 164 22.70 -10.55 -11.78
N ARG A 165 21.38 -10.45 -11.56
CA ARG A 165 20.75 -9.41 -10.73
C ARG A 165 20.31 -10.00 -9.41
N SER A 166 20.71 -9.37 -8.30
CA SER A 166 20.20 -9.70 -6.97
C SER A 166 18.93 -8.90 -6.69
N ILE A 167 17.78 -9.59 -6.61
CA ILE A 167 16.48 -8.98 -6.35
C ILE A 167 16.08 -9.29 -4.91
N ARG A 168 15.90 -8.27 -4.08
CA ARG A 168 15.37 -8.41 -2.73
C ARG A 168 13.85 -8.54 -2.80
N ILE A 169 13.28 -9.62 -2.28
CA ILE A 169 11.82 -9.75 -2.14
C ILE A 169 11.39 -9.04 -0.86
N TYR A 170 10.44 -8.09 -0.95
CA TYR A 170 9.98 -7.33 0.21
C TYR A 170 8.51 -7.57 0.55
N ASP A 171 7.71 -8.05 -0.39
CA ASP A 171 6.30 -8.36 -0.15
C ASP A 171 5.82 -9.54 -1.03
N ALA A 172 4.72 -10.15 -0.62
CA ALA A 172 4.08 -11.29 -1.25
C ALA A 172 2.55 -11.09 -1.21
N ASP A 173 1.88 -11.44 -2.32
CA ASP A 173 0.43 -11.32 -2.44
C ASP A 173 -0.36 -12.18 -1.43
N GLN A 174 -1.63 -11.87 -1.21
CA GLN A 174 -2.44 -12.63 -0.25
C GLN A 174 -2.56 -14.11 -0.64
N TYR A 175 -2.80 -14.39 -1.93
CA TYR A 175 -2.86 -15.76 -2.44
C TYR A 175 -1.55 -16.53 -2.22
N THR A 176 -0.39 -15.88 -2.38
CA THR A 176 0.90 -16.54 -2.16
C THR A 176 1.11 -16.83 -0.70
N ARG A 177 0.78 -15.91 0.19
CA ARG A 177 0.85 -16.14 1.64
C ARG A 177 0.00 -17.34 2.07
N GLU A 178 -1.23 -17.45 1.56
CA GLU A 178 -2.11 -18.61 1.79
C GLU A 178 -1.46 -19.91 1.26
N PHE A 179 -0.91 -19.90 0.05
CA PHE A 179 -0.23 -21.05 -0.55
C PHE A 179 0.98 -21.53 0.28
N PHE A 180 1.82 -20.60 0.73
CA PHE A 180 2.99 -20.91 1.54
C PHE A 180 2.63 -21.40 2.94
N LYS A 181 1.53 -20.89 3.52
CA LYS A 181 0.96 -21.40 4.77
C LYS A 181 0.52 -22.87 4.64
N ASN A 182 -0.11 -23.24 3.53
CA ASN A 182 -0.52 -24.63 3.26
C ASN A 182 0.67 -25.60 3.10
N ILE A 183 1.83 -25.10 2.65
CA ILE A 183 3.06 -25.90 2.51
C ILE A 183 3.83 -25.98 3.84
N GLY A 184 3.39 -25.26 4.88
CA GLY A 184 4.08 -25.19 6.17
C GLY A 184 5.29 -24.25 6.18
N GLN A 185 5.38 -23.33 5.22
CA GLN A 185 6.45 -22.34 5.10
C GLN A 185 5.89 -20.92 5.08
N GLU A 186 5.28 -20.48 6.18
CA GLU A 186 4.65 -19.16 6.24
C GLU A 186 5.63 -18.01 5.90
N GLN A 187 5.16 -17.09 5.06
CA GLN A 187 5.95 -15.97 4.58
C GLN A 187 6.03 -14.87 5.64
N PRO A 188 7.22 -14.30 5.89
CA PRO A 188 7.38 -13.15 6.78
C PRO A 188 6.51 -11.95 6.38
N GLU A 189 6.28 -11.04 7.33
CA GLU A 189 5.56 -9.78 7.07
C GLU A 189 6.28 -8.90 6.03
N ALA A 190 5.51 -8.01 5.39
CA ALA A 190 6.03 -7.11 4.37
C ALA A 190 7.09 -6.17 4.97
N THR A 191 8.24 -6.09 4.32
CA THR A 191 9.30 -5.14 4.68
C THR A 191 9.14 -3.87 3.85
N GLN A 192 9.48 -2.72 4.42
CA GLN A 192 9.46 -1.46 3.67
C GLN A 192 10.56 -1.47 2.59
N ALA A 193 10.16 -1.20 1.34
CA ALA A 193 11.11 -0.97 0.27
C ALA A 193 11.83 0.37 0.50
N PRO A 194 13.15 0.46 0.22
CA PRO A 194 13.89 1.70 0.34
C PRO A 194 13.29 2.77 -0.58
N ILE A 195 13.22 3.99 -0.07
CA ILE A 195 12.72 5.15 -0.80
C ILE A 195 13.86 5.64 -1.69
N ASP A 196 13.56 5.83 -2.97
CA ASP A 196 14.51 6.40 -3.93
C ASP A 196 14.52 7.95 -3.83
N ASN A 197 15.59 8.59 -4.28
CA ASN A 197 15.69 10.05 -4.42
C ASN A 197 14.53 10.60 -5.26
N PHE A 198 14.18 9.88 -6.33
CA PHE A 198 13.04 10.22 -7.19
C PHE A 198 11.69 10.14 -6.47
N GLN A 199 11.49 9.15 -5.59
CA GLN A 199 10.25 9.06 -4.81
C GLN A 199 10.20 10.16 -3.75
N THR A 200 11.33 10.48 -3.15
CA THR A 200 11.45 11.57 -2.18
C THR A 200 11.08 12.91 -2.82
N SER A 201 11.50 13.19 -4.05
CA SER A 201 11.17 14.44 -4.74
C SER A 201 9.70 14.56 -5.15
N GLN A 202 8.97 13.45 -5.24
CA GLN A 202 7.53 13.45 -5.52
C GLN A 202 6.67 13.67 -4.27
N ILE A 203 7.23 13.52 -3.07
CA ILE A 203 6.48 13.76 -1.84
C ILE A 203 6.20 15.27 -1.77
N PRO A 204 4.93 15.70 -1.80
CA PRO A 204 4.59 17.12 -1.75
C PRO A 204 5.05 17.68 -0.41
N ILE A 205 5.99 18.62 -0.46
CA ILE A 205 6.43 19.32 0.74
C ILE A 205 5.27 20.21 1.18
N PRO A 206 4.74 20.03 2.41
CA PRO A 206 3.65 20.88 2.88
C PRO A 206 4.15 22.34 2.87
N PRO A 207 3.41 23.28 2.28
CA PRO A 207 3.83 24.66 2.28
C PRO A 207 3.89 25.15 3.72
N LYS A 208 5.05 25.66 4.14
CA LYS A 208 5.18 26.37 5.42
C LYS A 208 4.32 27.63 5.33
N LYS A 209 3.18 27.62 6.02
CA LYS A 209 2.30 28.79 6.10
C LYS A 209 2.94 29.79 7.05
N ASP A 210 3.57 30.80 6.47
CA ASP A 210 3.94 31.98 7.22
C ASP A 210 2.68 32.84 7.39
N ASN A 211 2.14 32.84 8.60
CA ASN A 211 0.88 33.52 8.89
C ASN A 211 1.02 35.03 8.76
N GLU A 212 2.20 35.59 9.04
CA GLU A 212 2.47 37.03 8.97
C GLU A 212 2.49 37.49 7.51
N MET A 213 3.24 36.78 6.66
CA MET A 213 3.27 37.03 5.22
C MET A 213 1.87 36.89 4.61
N LYS A 214 1.10 35.89 5.07
CA LYS A 214 -0.27 35.69 4.60
C LYS A 214 -1.19 36.86 4.99
N GLU A 215 -1.10 37.34 6.22
CA GLU A 215 -1.90 38.48 6.68
C GLU A 215 -1.50 39.78 5.96
N TYR A 216 -0.20 39.99 5.74
CA TYR A 216 0.32 41.11 4.96
C TYR A 216 -0.25 41.11 3.53
N LEU A 217 -0.15 39.98 2.82
CA LEU A 217 -0.68 39.84 1.47
C LEU A 217 -2.21 40.01 1.43
N GLU A 218 -2.93 39.47 2.43
CA GLU A 218 -4.38 39.65 2.52
C GLU A 218 -4.76 41.13 2.64
N LYS A 219 -4.04 41.91 3.45
CA LYS A 219 -4.21 43.37 3.57
C LYS A 219 -3.84 44.12 2.29
N GLU A 220 -2.75 43.76 1.62
CA GLU A 220 -2.31 44.40 0.38
C GLU A 220 -3.32 44.18 -0.77
N LEU A 221 -3.95 43.00 -0.82
CA LEU A 221 -5.02 42.70 -1.78
C LEU A 221 -6.37 43.35 -1.41
N GLY A 222 -6.41 44.22 -0.39
CA GLY A 222 -7.63 44.89 0.08
C GLY A 222 -8.58 43.96 0.84
N GLY A 223 -8.12 42.76 1.18
CA GLY A 223 -8.76 41.88 2.15
C GLY A 223 -8.38 42.26 3.57
N GLY A 224 -8.99 41.59 4.54
CA GLY A 224 -8.68 41.80 5.94
C GLY A 224 -9.74 41.19 6.83
N LYS A 225 -9.30 40.41 7.82
CA LYS A 225 -10.20 39.92 8.85
C LYS A 225 -10.49 41.06 9.81
N VAL A 226 -11.76 41.33 10.02
CA VAL A 226 -12.18 42.19 11.13
C VAL A 226 -11.86 41.45 12.43
N ALA A 227 -11.22 42.14 13.37
CA ALA A 227 -10.96 41.58 14.69
C ALA A 227 -12.27 41.10 15.32
N SER A 228 -12.24 40.01 16.09
CA SER A 228 -13.43 39.45 16.73
C SER A 228 -14.09 40.50 17.62
N GLN A 229 -15.29 40.95 17.25
CA GLN A 229 -16.07 41.92 18.01
C GLN A 229 -16.87 41.28 19.16
N LYS A 230 -16.71 39.97 19.38
CA LYS A 230 -17.49 39.22 20.38
C LYS A 230 -17.38 39.82 21.78
N GLN A 231 -16.16 40.14 22.21
CA GLN A 231 -15.91 40.72 23.53
C GLN A 231 -16.60 42.09 23.70
N PHE A 232 -16.56 42.93 22.66
CA PHE A 232 -17.25 44.20 22.65
C PHE A 232 -18.77 44.01 22.75
N LEU A 233 -19.35 43.09 21.96
CA LEU A 233 -20.79 42.83 21.93
C LEU A 233 -21.31 42.25 23.26
N ASP A 234 -20.60 41.30 23.87
CA ASP A 234 -21.04 40.62 25.10
C ASP A 234 -20.89 41.51 26.35
N ASN A 235 -19.93 42.44 26.34
CA ASN A 235 -19.55 43.25 27.48
C ASN A 235 -19.77 44.76 27.29
N ASP A 236 -20.49 45.15 26.25
CA ASP A 236 -20.83 46.55 26.03
C ASP A 236 -21.48 47.14 27.29
N ARG A 237 -21.01 48.32 27.68
CA ARG A 237 -21.43 49.06 28.89
C ARG A 237 -21.15 48.38 30.24
N LYS A 238 -20.47 47.24 30.29
CA LYS A 238 -20.03 46.63 31.56
C LYS A 238 -18.69 47.22 31.98
N VAL A 239 -18.68 47.96 33.08
CA VAL A 239 -17.50 48.62 33.64
C VAL A 239 -17.32 48.20 35.09
N LEU A 240 -16.17 47.64 35.43
CA LEU A 240 -15.81 47.37 36.82
C LEU A 240 -15.24 48.65 37.43
N ARG A 241 -15.79 49.07 38.57
CA ARG A 241 -15.34 50.26 39.30
C ARG A 241 -14.67 49.85 40.60
N PHE A 242 -13.41 50.20 40.75
CA PHE A 242 -12.63 49.96 41.95
C PHE A 242 -12.25 51.29 42.62
N TYR A 243 -12.28 51.30 43.95
CA TYR A 243 -11.77 52.41 44.75
C TYR A 243 -10.35 52.05 45.19
N SER A 244 -9.40 52.91 44.87
CA SER A 244 -7.99 52.72 45.22
C SER A 244 -7.48 53.95 45.96
N LYS A 245 -6.46 53.75 46.80
CA LYS A 245 -5.78 54.83 47.50
C LYS A 245 -4.28 54.72 47.26
N SER A 246 -3.64 55.78 46.79
CA SER A 246 -2.19 55.86 46.61
C SER A 246 -1.68 57.17 47.20
N GLU A 247 -0.60 57.11 48.00
CA GLU A 247 0.06 58.30 48.57
C GLU A 247 -0.89 59.28 49.30
N GLY A 248 -1.91 58.74 49.96
CA GLY A 248 -2.91 59.55 50.68
C GLY A 248 -4.13 59.97 49.84
N LEU A 249 -4.06 59.81 48.52
CA LEU A 249 -5.07 60.25 47.55
C LEU A 249 -5.99 59.13 47.12
N GLN A 250 -7.24 59.48 46.84
CA GLN A 250 -8.26 58.51 46.44
C GLN A 250 -8.50 58.57 44.94
N PHE A 251 -8.48 57.40 44.32
CA PHE A 251 -8.68 57.21 42.90
C PHE A 251 -9.84 56.25 42.65
N ILE A 252 -10.55 56.50 41.56
CA ILE A 252 -11.56 55.61 41.01
C ILE A 252 -10.98 55.01 39.74
N VAL A 253 -10.84 53.69 39.72
CA VAL A 253 -10.35 52.93 38.57
C VAL A 253 -11.54 52.29 37.87
N HIS A 254 -11.72 52.62 36.60
CA HIS A 254 -12.69 51.97 35.71
C HIS A 254 -11.97 50.98 34.81
N TYR A 255 -12.40 49.72 34.83
CA TYR A 255 -11.97 48.68 33.90
C TYR A 255 -13.11 48.34 32.94
N TYR A 256 -12.90 48.60 31.66
CA TYR A 256 -13.89 48.40 30.61
C TYR A 256 -13.76 46.97 30.05
N LEU A 257 -14.76 46.12 30.28
CA LEU A 257 -14.74 44.72 29.86
C LEU A 257 -14.89 44.52 28.34
N ALA A 258 -15.30 45.58 27.62
CA ALA A 258 -15.52 45.57 26.18
C ALA A 258 -14.21 45.58 25.38
N ASP A 259 -13.14 46.17 25.91
CA ASP A 259 -11.87 46.37 25.21
C ASP A 259 -10.63 46.23 26.11
N ASP A 260 -10.79 45.78 27.36
CA ASP A 260 -9.74 45.62 28.37
C ASP A 260 -8.91 46.89 28.61
N THR A 261 -9.56 48.05 28.50
CA THR A 261 -8.92 49.35 28.77
C THR A 261 -9.21 49.82 30.18
N ILE A 262 -8.30 50.64 30.72
CA ILE A 262 -8.39 51.21 32.05
C ILE A 262 -8.42 52.73 31.96
N GLU A 263 -9.31 53.35 32.75
CA GLU A 263 -9.38 54.79 32.99
C GLU A 263 -9.27 55.04 34.49
N ILE A 264 -8.46 56.03 34.89
CA ILE A 264 -8.27 56.38 36.30
C ILE A 264 -8.72 57.82 36.50
N ARG A 265 -9.63 58.03 37.45
CA ARG A 265 -10.09 59.35 37.87
C ARG A 265 -9.61 59.65 39.27
N GLU A 266 -9.14 60.88 39.48
CA GLU A 266 -8.86 61.39 40.81
C GLU A 266 -10.18 61.84 41.45
N ASN A 267 -10.38 61.48 42.71
CA ASN A 267 -11.57 61.89 43.46
C ASN A 267 -11.24 63.14 44.28
N HIS A 268 -11.78 64.28 43.85
CA HIS A 268 -11.54 65.58 44.49
C HIS A 268 -12.54 65.84 45.62
N TYR A 269 -12.05 66.44 46.72
CA TYR A 269 -12.86 66.87 47.85
C TYR A 269 -12.92 68.39 47.96
N SER A 270 -13.97 68.90 48.61
CA SER A 270 -14.05 70.34 48.91
C SER A 270 -12.86 70.78 49.75
N ASN A 271 -12.20 71.87 49.34
CA ASN A 271 -11.00 72.44 49.98
C ASN A 271 -9.74 71.55 49.95
N ASP A 272 -9.58 70.66 48.97
CA ASP A 272 -8.37 69.82 48.79
C ASP A 272 -7.14 70.62 48.27
N GLY A 273 -7.34 71.87 47.85
CA GLY A 273 -6.23 72.76 47.45
C GLY A 273 -5.53 72.37 46.14
N ARG A 274 -6.11 71.43 45.38
CA ARG A 274 -5.60 70.92 44.10
C ARG A 274 -6.40 71.45 42.93
N ASP A 275 -5.75 71.48 41.76
CA ASP A 275 -6.43 71.82 40.52
C ASP A 275 -7.42 70.70 40.12
N SER A 276 -8.61 71.11 39.70
CA SER A 276 -9.75 70.21 39.49
C SER A 276 -9.67 69.53 38.13
N PHE A 277 -8.72 68.61 37.97
CA PHE A 277 -8.66 67.74 36.79
C PHE A 277 -9.49 66.46 36.99
N PRO A 278 -10.47 66.17 36.11
CA PRO A 278 -11.38 65.02 36.28
C PRO A 278 -10.76 63.66 35.97
N LEU A 279 -9.61 63.62 35.28
CA LEU A 279 -8.94 62.41 34.82
C LEU A 279 -7.49 62.42 35.26
N TYR A 280 -7.05 61.33 35.88
CA TYR A 280 -5.65 61.07 36.17
C TYR A 280 -4.98 60.29 35.04
N LEU A 281 -5.67 59.28 34.50
CA LEU A 281 -5.22 58.49 33.35
C LEU A 281 -6.35 58.35 32.32
N ARG A 282 -6.07 58.75 31.08
CA ARG A 282 -6.98 58.53 29.95
C ARG A 282 -7.21 57.03 29.71
N ARG A 283 -8.39 56.69 29.20
CA ARG A 283 -8.74 55.32 28.81
C ARG A 283 -7.72 54.77 27.81
N GLN A 284 -6.95 53.76 28.23
CA GLN A 284 -5.99 53.07 27.37
C GLN A 284 -5.71 51.65 27.90
N LYS A 285 -5.14 50.78 27.06
CA LYS A 285 -4.61 49.50 27.53
C LYS A 285 -3.33 49.75 28.31
N LEU A 286 -3.21 49.17 29.50
CA LEU A 286 -1.96 49.19 30.25
C LEU A 286 -1.01 48.15 29.67
N PRO A 287 0.30 48.44 29.57
CA PRO A 287 1.28 47.43 29.20
C PRO A 287 1.36 46.36 30.28
N GLU A 288 1.36 45.08 29.87
CA GLU A 288 1.78 43.99 30.75
C GLU A 288 3.30 44.09 30.95
N LYS A 289 3.77 43.75 32.16
CA LYS A 289 5.21 43.69 32.47
C LYS A 289 5.87 42.48 31.82
#